data_AF-A0A838W7P0-F1
#
_entry.id   AF-A0A838W7P0-F1
#
_cell.length_a   1.000
_cell.length_b   1.000
_cell.length_c   1.000
_cell.angle_alpha   90.00
_cell.angle_beta   90.00
_cell.angle_gamma   90.00
#
_symmetry.space_group_name_H-M   'P 1'
#
loop_
_entity.id
_entity.type
_entity.pdbx_description
1 polymer ?
#
loop_
_entity_poly.entity_id
_entity_poly.type
_entity_poly.pdbx_seq_one_letter_code
_entity_poly.pdbx_strand_id
1 'polypeptide(L)'
;MNRIAAALEKAMLPQPKGPFADAEALELLLAYRKDPSNVPCPTCGPEKIEVLAFIEPEIDPNGFASVTDPEGEYAAALYCHECHRAIGVLAGPIGEVGGE
;
A
#
# COMPACT_ATOMS: atom_id res chain seq x y z
N MET A 1 -15.39 7.28 0.79
CA MET A 1 -15.40 7.11 -0.69
C MET A 1 -13.97 6.87 -1.14
N ASN A 2 -13.68 5.63 -1.52
CA ASN A 2 -12.35 5.16 -1.85
C ASN A 2 -11.90 5.77 -3.19
N ARG A 3 -10.82 6.57 -3.20
CA ARG A 3 -10.40 7.34 -4.39
C ARG A 3 -9.97 6.46 -5.56
N ILE A 4 -9.60 5.21 -5.30
CA ILE A 4 -9.28 4.25 -6.35
C ILE A 4 -10.48 3.84 -7.18
N ALA A 5 -11.66 3.65 -6.60
CA ALA A 5 -12.85 3.33 -7.39
C ALA A 5 -13.10 4.44 -8.44
N ALA A 6 -13.00 5.70 -7.99
CA ALA A 6 -13.13 6.87 -8.85
C ALA A 6 -11.97 7.05 -9.85
N ALA A 7 -10.76 6.59 -9.53
CA ALA A 7 -9.59 6.68 -10.41
C ALA A 7 -9.49 5.51 -11.42
N LEU A 8 -9.98 4.32 -11.06
CA LEU A 8 -10.16 3.16 -11.94
C LEU A 8 -11.22 3.46 -13.01
N GLU A 9 -12.36 4.04 -12.60
CA GLU A 9 -13.41 4.49 -13.53
C GLU A 9 -12.92 5.56 -14.52
N LYS A 10 -11.87 6.33 -14.17
CA LYS A 10 -11.32 7.43 -14.99
C LYS A 10 -10.01 7.11 -15.70
N ALA A 11 -9.44 5.91 -15.54
CA ALA A 11 -8.15 5.51 -16.14
C ALA A 11 -6.98 6.49 -15.88
N MET A 12 -6.94 7.15 -14.71
CA MET A 12 -5.91 8.15 -14.36
C MET A 12 -4.93 7.67 -13.29
N LEU A 13 -4.84 6.36 -13.04
CA LEU A 13 -3.83 5.84 -12.12
C LEU A 13 -2.43 6.04 -12.73
N PRO A 14 -1.48 6.63 -12.00
CA PRO A 14 -0.14 6.81 -12.50
C PRO A 14 0.51 5.43 -12.73
N GLN A 15 1.14 5.25 -13.89
CA GLN A 15 1.86 4.01 -14.17
C GLN A 15 3.20 3.98 -13.44
N PRO A 16 3.44 2.98 -12.57
CA PRO A 16 4.70 2.88 -11.87
C PRO A 16 5.84 2.51 -12.85
N LYS A 17 6.99 3.16 -12.69
CA LYS A 17 8.23 2.88 -13.41
C LYS A 17 8.90 1.57 -12.98
N GLY A 18 8.38 0.91 -11.95
CA GLY A 18 8.88 -0.36 -11.42
C GLY A 18 8.69 -0.49 -9.89
N PRO A 19 9.03 -1.66 -9.33
CA PRO A 19 9.00 -1.89 -7.89
C PRO A 19 10.18 -1.21 -7.18
N PHE A 20 10.06 -1.07 -5.86
CA PHE A 20 11.19 -0.78 -4.97
C PHE A 20 12.10 -2.02 -4.83
N ALA A 21 13.40 -1.82 -4.57
CA ALA A 21 14.31 -2.92 -4.24
C ALA A 21 13.96 -3.54 -2.87
N ASP A 22 14.44 -4.76 -2.58
CA ASP A 22 14.08 -5.49 -1.34
C ASP A 22 14.40 -4.71 -0.06
N ALA A 23 15.54 -4.02 -0.02
CA ALA A 23 15.91 -3.19 1.13
C ALA A 23 14.98 -1.97 1.28
N GLU A 24 14.68 -1.29 0.17
CA GLU A 24 13.76 -0.15 0.14
C GLU A 24 12.34 -0.57 0.55
N ALA A 25 11.91 -1.76 0.11
CA ALA A 25 10.62 -2.36 0.46
C ALA A 25 10.51 -2.63 1.96
N LEU A 26 11.57 -3.16 2.58
CA LEU A 26 11.62 -3.38 4.03
C LEU A 26 11.58 -2.06 4.81
N GLU A 27 12.31 -1.04 4.37
CA GLU A 27 12.27 0.29 4.97
C GLU A 27 10.86 0.91 4.89
N LEU A 28 10.20 0.79 3.74
CA LEU A 28 8.82 1.26 3.55
C LEU A 28 7.83 0.50 4.46
N LEU A 29 7.96 -0.82 4.58
CA LEU A 29 7.13 -1.63 5.48
C LEU A 29 7.30 -1.19 6.94
N LEU A 30 8.54 -1.03 7.40
CA LEU A 30 8.83 -0.61 8.77
C LEU A 30 8.34 0.81 9.04
N ALA A 31 8.49 1.71 8.08
CA ALA A 31 8.01 3.07 8.18
C ALA A 31 6.47 3.13 8.21
N TYR A 32 5.78 2.41 7.33
CA TYR A 32 4.32 2.31 7.32
C TYR A 32 3.79 1.75 8.64
N ARG A 33 4.45 0.72 9.19
CA ARG A 33 4.12 0.17 10.51
C ARG A 33 4.28 1.19 11.63
N LYS A 34 5.28 2.06 11.54
CA LYS A 34 5.56 3.08 12.57
C LYS A 34 4.57 4.24 12.50
N ASP A 35 4.34 4.76 11.30
CA ASP A 35 3.44 5.87 11.03
C ASP A 35 2.88 5.75 9.60
N PRO A 36 1.67 5.18 9.43
CA PRO A 36 1.07 5.02 8.11
C PRO A 36 0.62 6.35 7.49
N SER A 37 0.54 7.44 8.27
CA SER A 37 0.15 8.77 7.79
C SER A 37 1.30 9.53 7.17
N ASN A 38 2.56 9.15 7.44
CA ASN A 38 3.74 9.80 6.88
C ASN A 38 4.88 8.81 6.61
N VAL A 39 4.73 8.04 5.53
CA VAL A 39 5.76 7.11 5.07
C VAL A 39 6.78 7.82 4.17
N PRO A 40 8.05 7.94 4.57
CA PRO A 40 9.09 8.49 3.71
C PRO A 40 9.47 7.52 2.60
N CYS A 41 9.65 8.06 1.38
CA CYS A 41 10.28 7.32 0.30
C CYS A 41 11.78 7.17 0.60
N PRO A 42 12.37 5.96 0.54
CA PRO A 42 13.78 5.75 0.86
C PRO A 42 14.72 6.49 -0.09
N THR A 43 14.28 6.74 -1.34
CA THR A 43 15.05 7.50 -2.32
C THR A 43 14.72 9.00 -2.32
N CYS A 44 13.46 9.39 -2.08
CA CYS A 44 12.98 10.77 -2.31
C CYS A 44 12.69 11.56 -1.02
N GLY A 45 12.71 10.93 0.15
CA GLY A 45 12.40 11.56 1.43
C GLY A 45 10.91 11.58 1.79
N PRO A 46 10.54 12.35 2.83
CA PRO A 46 9.19 12.40 3.39
C PRO A 46 8.18 13.11 2.47
N GLU A 47 6.89 12.94 2.74
CA GLU A 47 5.76 13.61 2.05
C GLU A 47 5.61 13.27 0.55
N LYS A 48 6.32 12.25 0.05
CA LYS A 48 6.25 11.82 -1.36
C LYS A 48 5.39 10.59 -1.60
N ILE A 49 5.07 9.84 -0.55
CA ILE A 49 4.28 8.61 -0.64
C ILE A 49 2.80 8.93 -0.41
N GLU A 50 1.95 8.43 -1.30
CA GLU A 50 0.49 8.38 -1.12
C GLU A 50 0.04 6.92 -0.96
N VAL A 51 -0.91 6.69 -0.06
CA VAL A 51 -1.65 5.43 0.01
C VAL A 51 -2.79 5.51 -1.00
N LEU A 52 -2.70 4.73 -2.07
CA LEU A 52 -3.72 4.71 -3.12
C LEU A 52 -4.92 3.84 -2.69
N ALA A 53 -4.65 2.66 -2.13
CA ALA A 53 -5.63 1.61 -1.85
C ALA A 53 -5.42 0.99 -0.49
N PHE A 54 -6.50 0.44 0.06
CA PHE A 54 -6.46 -0.74 0.91
C PHE A 54 -7.16 -1.88 0.18
N ILE A 55 -6.58 -3.07 0.20
CA ILE A 55 -7.05 -4.24 -0.55
C ILE A 55 -7.22 -5.40 0.41
N GLU A 56 -8.35 -6.10 0.38
CA GLU A 56 -8.53 -7.33 1.14
C GLU A 56 -7.58 -8.42 0.61
N PRO A 57 -6.99 -9.24 1.48
CA PRO A 57 -6.13 -10.34 1.06
C PRO A 57 -6.91 -11.48 0.37
N GLU A 58 -8.25 -11.49 0.50
CA GLU A 58 -9.13 -12.47 -0.13
C GLU A 58 -9.31 -12.18 -1.62
N ILE A 59 -9.23 -13.25 -2.41
CA ILE A 59 -9.39 -13.20 -3.87
C ILE A 59 -10.84 -13.57 -4.21
N ASP A 60 -11.53 -12.69 -4.93
CA ASP A 60 -12.89 -12.93 -5.38
C ASP A 60 -12.94 -14.10 -6.39
N PRO A 61 -14.13 -14.66 -6.69
CA PRO A 61 -14.28 -15.76 -7.67
C PRO A 61 -13.76 -15.44 -9.07
N ASN A 62 -13.56 -14.15 -9.38
CA ASN A 62 -13.02 -13.66 -10.64
C ASN A 62 -11.48 -13.55 -10.65
N GLY A 63 -10.80 -13.90 -9.56
CA GLY A 63 -9.34 -13.86 -9.46
C GLY A 63 -8.75 -12.50 -9.12
N PHE A 64 -9.56 -11.54 -8.68
CA PHE A 64 -9.11 -10.20 -8.28
C PHE A 64 -9.21 -10.03 -6.75
N ALA A 65 -8.47 -9.07 -6.21
CA ALA A 65 -8.57 -8.69 -4.81
C ALA A 65 -9.45 -7.43 -4.72
N SER A 66 -10.37 -7.40 -3.74
CA SER A 66 -11.31 -6.29 -3.57
C SER A 66 -10.69 -5.12 -2.80
N VAL A 67 -11.10 -3.90 -3.16
CA VAL A 67 -10.68 -2.67 -2.47
C VAL A 67 -11.57 -2.46 -1.24
N THR A 68 -10.96 -2.16 -0.09
CA THR A 68 -11.62 -2.09 1.22
C THR A 68 -11.26 -0.80 1.98
N ASP A 69 -11.86 -0.63 3.15
CA ASP A 69 -11.44 0.32 4.18
C ASP A 69 -10.32 -0.31 5.04
N PRO A 70 -9.42 0.47 5.67
CA PRO A 70 -8.27 -0.05 6.42
C PRO A 70 -8.67 -0.63 7.79
N GLU A 71 -9.56 -1.62 7.79
CA GLU A 71 -10.06 -2.33 8.96
C GLU A 71 -9.69 -3.82 8.87
N GLY A 72 -9.14 -4.39 9.94
CA GLY A 72 -8.71 -5.80 9.94
C GLY A 72 -7.44 -6.06 9.12
N GLU A 73 -7.40 -7.20 8.42
CA GLU A 73 -6.29 -7.57 7.52
C GLU A 73 -6.46 -6.94 6.15
N TYR A 74 -5.47 -6.16 5.71
CA TYR A 74 -5.49 -5.50 4.41
C TYR A 74 -4.08 -5.37 3.82
N ALA A 75 -3.98 -5.08 2.53
CA ALA A 75 -2.77 -4.62 1.87
C ALA A 75 -2.89 -3.13 1.52
N ALA A 76 -1.96 -2.30 1.97
CA ALA A 76 -1.86 -0.91 1.55
C ALA A 76 -1.06 -0.80 0.24
N ALA A 77 -1.63 -0.16 -0.77
CA ALA A 77 -0.91 0.15 -2.01
C ALA A 77 -0.25 1.53 -1.90
N LEU A 78 1.07 1.57 -1.77
CA LEU A 78 1.87 2.78 -1.66
C LEU A 78 2.40 3.21 -3.03
N TYR A 79 2.39 4.51 -3.31
CA TYR A 79 2.93 5.10 -4.53
C TYR A 79 3.75 6.35 -4.23
N CYS A 80 4.95 6.45 -4.81
CA CYS A 80 5.77 7.65 -4.73
C CYS A 80 5.56 8.56 -5.94
N HIS A 81 5.14 9.80 -5.70
CA HIS A 81 4.91 10.80 -6.77
C HIS A 81 6.17 11.38 -7.40
N GLU A 82 7.36 11.13 -6.84
CA GLU A 82 8.63 11.65 -7.36
C GLU A 82 9.36 10.59 -8.21
N CYS A 83 9.62 9.41 -7.65
CA CYS A 83 10.27 8.32 -8.39
C CYS A 83 9.30 7.47 -9.22
N HIS A 84 7.99 7.69 -9.05
CA HIS A 84 6.92 6.95 -9.72
C HIS A 84 7.02 5.45 -9.49
N ARG A 85 7.38 5.01 -8.29
CA ARG A 85 7.42 3.59 -7.92
C ARG A 85 6.26 3.24 -7.00
N ALA A 86 5.82 1.99 -7.06
CA ALA A 86 4.73 1.48 -6.24
C ALA A 86 5.14 0.20 -5.49
N ILE A 87 4.51 -0.03 -4.34
CA ILE A 87 4.62 -1.29 -3.58
C ILE A 87 3.32 -1.60 -2.83
N GLY A 88 3.00 -2.88 -2.69
CA GLY A 88 1.97 -3.37 -1.78
C GLY A 88 2.58 -3.74 -0.43
N VAL A 89 2.00 -3.25 0.65
CA VAL A 89 2.40 -3.54 2.03
C VAL A 89 1.27 -4.29 2.72
N LEU A 90 1.49 -5.55 3.08
CA LEU A 90 0.52 -6.29 3.89
C LEU A 90 0.52 -5.74 5.32
N ALA A 91 -0.65 -5.28 5.76
CA ALA A 91 -0.91 -4.73 7.07
C ALA A 91 -2.09 -5.49 7.71
N GLY A 92 -1.80 -6.35 8.67
CA GLY A 92 -2.80 -6.99 9.50
C GLY A 92 -2.84 -6.39 10.91
N PRO A 93 -3.88 -6.68 11.71
CA PRO A 93 -3.76 -6.57 13.15
C PRO A 93 -2.50 -7.33 13.54
N ILE A 94 -1.70 -6.73 14.42
CA ILE A 94 -0.63 -7.46 15.08
C ILE A 94 -1.38 -8.47 15.95
N GLY A 95 -1.67 -9.65 15.40
CA GLY A 95 -2.03 -10.79 16.22
C GLY A 95 -0.96 -10.87 17.27
N GLU A 96 -1.36 -10.89 18.54
CA GLU A 96 -0.51 -11.28 19.63
C GLU A 96 0.21 -12.54 19.17
N VAL A 97 1.51 -12.42 18.89
CA VAL A 97 2.34 -13.59 18.65
C VAL A 97 2.47 -14.30 19.99
N GLY A 98 1.50 -15.18 20.29
CA GLY A 98 1.47 -16.09 21.44
C GLY A 98 0.40 -15.75 22.49
N GLY A 99 -0.51 -16.66 22.86
CA GLY A 99 -0.59 -18.05 22.43
C GLY A 99 -1.72 -18.84 23.09
N GLU A 100 -1.99 -20.00 22.49
CA GLU A 100 -2.24 -21.33 23.09
C GLU A 100 -2.25 -22.37 21.95
#